data_AF-A0A2G8LCY9-F1
#
_entry.id   AF-A0A2G8LCY9-F1
#
_cell.length_a   1.000
_cell.length_b   1.000
_cell.length_c   1.000
_cell.angle_alpha   90.00
_cell.angle_beta   90.00
_cell.angle_gamma   90.00
#
_symmetry.space_group_name_H-M   'P 1'
#
loop_
_entity.id
_entity.type
_entity.pdbx_description
1 polymer ?
#
loop_
_entity_poly.entity_id
_entity_poly.type
_entity_poly.pdbx_seq_one_letter_code
_entity_poly.pdbx_strand_id
1 'polypeptide(L)'
;MDWGTATIVEKKGVNVWGVVWKIDLAAVSNLDRQEDVYLPKEVTIEMTDGTSLLCRTYQIDLLTLMAPMPAYKQVCIEGAREHGLPDYYIQKLMAIQDNGDTKTLTPTMVKMAEAKKD
;
A
#
# COMPACT_ATOMS: atom_id res chain seq x y z
N MET A 1 -15.18 -7.92 -6.10
CA MET A 1 -14.18 -7.04 -6.74
C MET A 1 -13.43 -7.91 -7.72
N ASP A 2 -13.41 -7.56 -9.00
CA ASP A 2 -12.75 -8.40 -10.04
C ASP A 2 -11.27 -8.04 -10.21
N TRP A 3 -10.66 -7.47 -9.16
CA TRP A 3 -9.29 -6.97 -9.15
C TRP A 3 -8.70 -7.05 -7.74
N GLY A 4 -7.36 -7.08 -7.64
CA GLY A 4 -6.63 -7.23 -6.39
C GLY A 4 -6.08 -5.93 -5.82
N THR A 5 -6.19 -5.77 -4.51
CA THR A 5 -5.56 -4.69 -3.75
C THR A 5 -4.21 -5.14 -3.17
N ALA A 6 -3.37 -4.19 -2.75
CA ALA A 6 -2.03 -4.49 -2.24
C ALA A 6 -2.10 -5.14 -0.85
N THR A 7 -1.33 -6.21 -0.64
CA THR A 7 -1.09 -6.82 0.68
C THR A 7 0.39 -7.23 0.76
N ILE A 8 0.88 -7.50 1.98
CA ILE A 8 2.24 -7.96 2.23
C ILE A 8 2.25 -9.41 2.72
N VAL A 9 3.32 -10.14 2.40
CA VAL A 9 3.54 -11.52 2.84
C VAL A 9 4.98 -11.66 3.28
N GLU A 10 5.19 -12.34 4.40
CA GLU A 10 6.54 -12.63 4.87
C GLU A 10 7.26 -13.56 3.90
N LYS A 11 8.41 -13.10 3.38
CA LYS A 11 9.25 -13.87 2.48
C LYS A 11 10.71 -13.56 2.74
N LYS A 12 11.46 -14.57 3.15
CA LYS A 12 12.89 -14.44 3.47
C LYS A 12 13.68 -13.91 2.26
N GLY A 13 14.53 -12.92 2.51
CA GLY A 13 15.41 -12.32 1.50
C GLY A 13 14.71 -11.38 0.51
N VAL A 14 13.47 -10.97 0.79
CA VAL A 14 12.72 -10.01 -0.03
C VAL A 14 12.25 -8.86 0.85
N ASN A 15 12.34 -7.64 0.31
CA ASN A 15 11.95 -6.42 0.99
C ASN A 15 10.82 -5.72 0.23
N VAL A 16 9.99 -5.00 0.97
CA VAL A 16 8.94 -4.10 0.48
C VAL A 16 9.34 -2.68 0.89
N TRP A 17 9.24 -1.74 -0.05
CA TRP A 17 9.39 -0.31 0.25
C TRP A 17 8.02 0.33 0.44
N GLY A 18 7.95 1.29 1.35
CA GLY A 18 6.75 2.04 1.64
C GLY A 18 7.08 3.42 2.21
N VAL A 19 6.05 4.12 2.66
CA VAL A 19 6.14 5.43 3.28
C VAL A 19 5.64 5.31 4.72
N VAL A 20 6.41 5.85 5.67
CA VAL A 20 6.00 5.90 7.07
C VAL A 20 5.27 7.22 7.31
N TRP A 21 4.04 7.13 7.80
CA TRP A 21 3.23 8.28 8.18
C TRP A 21 3.15 8.40 9.70
N LYS A 22 3.19 9.64 10.19
CA LYS A 22 2.93 9.95 11.60
C LYS A 22 1.51 10.51 11.70
N ILE A 23 0.64 9.80 12.39
CA ILE A 23 -0.76 10.19 12.60
C ILE A 23 -1.06 10.30 14.10
N ASP A 24 -2.17 10.97 14.43
CA ASP A 24 -2.69 10.98 15.80
C ASP A 24 -3.27 9.60 16.16
N LEU A 25 -3.07 9.16 17.39
CA LEU A 25 -3.64 7.90 17.89
C LEU A 25 -5.18 7.89 17.82
N ALA A 26 -5.82 9.06 17.93
CA ALA A 26 -7.26 9.22 17.77
C ALA A 26 -7.73 8.87 16.34
N ALA A 27 -6.87 8.95 15.33
CA ALA A 27 -7.18 8.60 13.94
C ALA A 27 -7.10 7.09 13.65
N VAL A 28 -6.46 6.30 14.53
CA VAL A 28 -6.23 4.86 14.28
C VAL A 28 -7.54 4.09 14.10
N SER A 29 -8.59 4.41 14.86
CA SER A 29 -9.90 3.75 14.70
C SER A 29 -10.57 4.06 13.36
N ASN A 30 -10.35 5.26 12.82
CA ASN A 30 -10.82 5.63 11.49
C ASN A 30 -10.05 4.87 10.41
N LEU A 31 -8.73 4.71 10.59
CA LEU A 31 -7.89 3.94 9.68
C LEU A 31 -8.29 2.46 9.68
N ASP A 32 -8.50 1.86 10.85
CA ASP A 32 -9.00 0.49 10.98
C ASP A 32 -10.36 0.29 10.29
N ARG A 33 -11.24 1.30 10.34
CA ARG A 33 -12.54 1.25 9.65
C ARG A 33 -12.41 1.38 8.13
N GLN A 34 -11.42 2.11 7.62
CA GLN A 34 -11.15 2.20 6.18
C GLN A 34 -10.58 0.90 5.62
N GLU A 35 -9.87 0.14 6.46
CA GLU A 35 -9.19 -1.11 6.11
C GLU A 35 -9.95 -2.33 6.67
N ASP A 36 -11.29 -2.26 6.75
CA ASP A 36 -12.16 -3.24 7.43
C ASP A 36 -12.02 -4.70 6.92
N VAL A 37 -11.54 -4.88 5.69
CA VAL A 37 -11.23 -6.19 5.08
C VAL A 37 -9.78 -6.65 5.30
N TYR A 38 -8.95 -5.87 5.99
CA TYR A 38 -7.57 -6.17 6.34
C TYR A 38 -7.42 -6.39 7.85
N LEU A 39 -6.39 -7.15 8.23
CA LEU A 39 -5.97 -7.30 9.61
C LEU A 39 -4.82 -6.33 9.93
N PRO A 40 -4.90 -5.58 11.04
CA PRO A 40 -3.78 -4.76 11.48
C PRO A 40 -2.59 -5.63 11.89
N LYS A 41 -1.40 -5.20 11.51
CA LYS A 41 -0.14 -5.88 11.80
C LYS A 41 0.90 -4.86 12.25
N GLU A 42 1.67 -5.23 13.25
CA GLU A 42 2.84 -4.45 13.68
C GLU A 42 4.09 -5.00 12.98
N VAL A 43 4.91 -4.10 12.44
CA VAL A 43 6.13 -4.43 11.70
C VAL A 43 7.26 -3.48 12.09
N THR A 44 8.47 -4.01 12.16
CA THR A 44 9.68 -3.19 12.32
C THR A 44 10.16 -2.76 10.93
N ILE A 45 10.25 -1.46 10.71
CA ILE A 45 10.71 -0.84 9.47
C ILE A 45 12.15 -0.36 9.64
N GLU A 46 13.02 -0.74 8.73
CA GLU A 46 14.37 -0.18 8.60
C GLU A 46 14.31 1.11 7.78
N MET A 47 14.75 2.21 8.37
CA MET A 47 14.79 3.52 7.75
C MET A 47 16.09 3.72 6.96
N THR A 48 16.08 4.65 6.01
CA THR A 48 17.26 4.92 5.16
C THR A 48 18.45 5.51 5.91
N ASP A 49 18.23 6.08 7.09
CA ASP A 49 19.26 6.57 8.00
C ASP A 49 19.83 5.47 8.93
N GLY A 50 19.39 4.22 8.75
CA GLY A 50 19.80 3.07 9.55
C GLY A 50 19.04 2.92 10.87
N THR A 51 18.08 3.80 11.18
CA THR A 51 17.21 3.64 12.35
C THR A 51 16.13 2.59 12.09
N SER A 52 15.47 2.14 13.17
CA SER A 52 14.33 1.23 13.07
C SER A 52 13.12 1.80 13.79
N LEU A 53 11.95 1.66 13.16
CA LEU A 53 10.67 2.12 13.72
C LEU A 53 9.69 0.97 13.80
N LEU A 54 8.96 0.91 14.91
CA LEU A 54 7.81 0.03 15.04
C LEU A 54 6.60 0.74 14.44
N CYS A 55 5.99 0.14 13.41
CA CYS A 55 4.90 0.74 12.68
C CYS A 55 3.72 -0.20 12.57
N ARG A 56 2.51 0.38 12.52
CA ARG A 56 1.29 -0.33 12.16
C ARG A 56 1.17 -0.35 10.63
N THR A 57 0.78 -1.50 10.10
CA THR A 57 0.38 -1.72 8.70
C THR A 57 -0.83 -2.65 8.65
N TYR A 58 -1.32 -2.96 7.45
CA TYR A 58 -2.50 -3.79 7.22
C TYR A 58 -2.16 -4.91 6.24
N GLN A 59 -2.68 -6.11 6.51
CA GLN A 59 -2.47 -7.30 5.70
C GLN A 59 -3.79 -8.05 5.49
N ILE A 60 -4.09 -8.43 4.24
CA ILE A 60 -5.19 -9.36 3.91
C ILE A 60 -4.75 -10.81 4.17
N ASP A 61 -5.67 -11.62 4.71
CA ASP A 61 -5.52 -13.08 4.78
C ASP A 61 -5.61 -13.70 3.37
N LEU A 62 -4.69 -14.61 3.06
CA LEU A 62 -4.19 -15.00 1.72
C LEU A 62 -5.18 -15.71 0.78
N LEU A 63 -6.49 -15.58 1.01
CA LEU A 63 -7.53 -16.38 0.38
C LEU A 63 -7.65 -16.14 -1.14
N THR A 64 -7.28 -14.97 -1.69
CA THR A 64 -7.23 -14.77 -3.16
C THR A 64 -6.35 -13.58 -3.56
N LEU A 65 -5.18 -13.83 -4.15
CA LEU A 65 -4.39 -12.80 -4.83
C LEU A 65 -4.90 -12.63 -6.27
N MET A 66 -5.20 -11.39 -6.66
CA MET A 66 -5.66 -11.03 -8.00
C MET A 66 -4.79 -9.92 -8.59
N ALA A 67 -4.75 -9.81 -9.91
CA ALA A 67 -4.07 -8.70 -10.57
C ALA A 67 -4.77 -7.36 -10.23
N PRO A 68 -4.02 -6.26 -10.01
CA PRO A 68 -4.59 -4.96 -9.76
C PRO A 68 -5.26 -4.39 -11.01
N MET A 69 -6.14 -3.41 -10.82
CA MET A 69 -6.56 -2.54 -11.92
C MET A 69 -5.42 -1.62 -12.37
N PRO A 70 -5.33 -1.27 -13.66
CA PRO A 70 -4.40 -0.26 -14.17
C PRO A 70 -4.41 1.05 -13.39
N ALA A 71 -5.59 1.59 -13.08
CA ALA A 71 -5.70 2.86 -12.36
C ALA A 71 -5.18 2.78 -10.91
N TYR A 72 -5.41 1.67 -10.22
CA TYR A 72 -4.88 1.44 -8.86
C TYR A 72 -3.35 1.30 -8.88
N LYS A 73 -2.82 0.50 -9.81
CA LYS A 73 -1.37 0.35 -10.04
C LYS A 73 -0.72 1.71 -10.31
N GLN A 74 -1.35 2.57 -11.11
CA GLN A 74 -0.84 3.91 -11.42
C GLN A 74 -0.76 4.79 -10.17
N VAL A 75 -1.78 4.78 -9.30
CA VAL A 75 -1.74 5.51 -8.02
C VAL A 75 -0.57 5.05 -7.14
N CYS A 76 -0.28 3.74 -7.06
CA CYS A 76 0.87 3.23 -6.32
C CYS A 76 2.21 3.71 -6.90
N ILE A 77 2.34 3.73 -8.24
CA ILE A 77 3.54 4.21 -8.93
C ILE A 77 3.73 5.71 -8.70
N GLU A 78 2.67 6.49 -8.80
CA GLU A 78 2.69 7.94 -8.59
C GLU A 78 3.03 8.28 -7.14
N GLY A 79 2.41 7.62 -6.16
CA GLY A 79 2.77 7.78 -4.74
C GLY A 79 4.22 7.39 -4.44
N ALA A 80 4.73 6.31 -5.06
CA ALA A 80 6.13 5.93 -4.92
C ALA A 80 7.08 7.01 -5.49
N ARG A 81 6.74 7.63 -6.63
CA ARG A 81 7.51 8.75 -7.21
C ARG A 81 7.41 10.01 -6.37
N GLU A 82 6.20 10.38 -5.92
CA GLU A 82 5.91 11.55 -5.08
C GLU A 82 6.78 11.53 -3.82
N HIS A 83 6.93 10.36 -3.20
CA HIS A 83 7.67 10.18 -1.96
C HIS A 83 9.13 9.70 -2.14
N GLY A 84 9.66 9.71 -3.36
CA GLY A 84 11.07 9.44 -3.61
C GLY A 84 11.52 8.02 -3.27
N LEU A 85 10.67 7.02 -3.46
CA LEU A 85 11.07 5.62 -3.32
C LEU A 85 12.13 5.27 -4.39
N PRO A 86 13.02 4.28 -4.13
CA PRO A 86 14.10 3.97 -5.05
C PRO A 86 13.61 3.59 -6.46
N ASP A 87 14.33 4.04 -7.48
CA ASP A 87 13.98 3.80 -8.89
C ASP A 87 13.78 2.31 -9.20
N TYR A 88 14.64 1.43 -8.67
CA TYR A 88 14.50 0.00 -8.89
C TYR A 88 13.18 -0.57 -8.33
N TYR A 89 12.65 0.04 -7.27
CA TYR A 89 11.38 -0.37 -6.68
C TYR A 89 10.21 0.16 -7.50
N ILE A 90 10.29 1.40 -7.99
CA ILE A 90 9.32 1.96 -8.94
C ILE A 90 9.25 1.09 -10.19
N GLN A 91 10.39 0.64 -10.74
CA GLN A 91 10.42 -0.29 -11.86
C GLN A 91 9.77 -1.64 -11.54
N LYS A 92 9.96 -2.17 -10.31
CA LYS A 92 9.24 -3.37 -9.85
C LYS A 92 7.73 -3.16 -9.85
N LEU A 93 7.22 -2.01 -9.38
CA LEU A 93 5.79 -1.69 -9.41
C LEU A 93 5.26 -1.59 -10.84
N MET A 94 6.00 -0.94 -11.75
CA MET A 94 5.64 -0.81 -13.16
C MET A 94 5.56 -2.17 -13.87
N ALA A 95 6.42 -3.12 -13.49
CA ALA A 95 6.47 -4.47 -14.05
C ALA A 95 5.35 -5.41 -13.57
N ILE A 96 4.57 -5.04 -12.55
CA ILE A 96 3.43 -5.84 -12.09
C ILE A 96 2.38 -5.91 -13.21
N GLN A 97 1.95 -7.11 -13.59
CA GLN A 97 0.86 -7.26 -14.55
C GLN A 97 -0.47 -6.84 -13.93
N ASP A 98 -1.14 -5.88 -14.56
CA ASP A 98 -2.52 -5.49 -14.23
C ASP A 98 -3.55 -6.32 -15.02
N ASN A 99 -4.82 -6.18 -14.68
CA ASN A 99 -5.92 -6.91 -15.30
C ASN A 99 -6.47 -6.26 -16.59
N GLY A 100 -5.88 -5.15 -17.05
CA GLY A 100 -6.33 -4.43 -18.26
C GLY A 100 -7.68 -3.71 -18.17
N ASP A 101 -8.34 -3.65 -16.99
CA ASP A 101 -9.62 -2.97 -16.83
C ASP A 101 -9.44 -1.44 -16.97
N THR A 102 -10.15 -0.83 -17.93
CA THR A 102 -10.04 0.60 -18.27
C THR A 102 -10.92 1.51 -17.40
N LYS A 103 -11.64 0.95 -16.42
CA LYS A 103 -12.41 1.74 -15.45
C LYS A 103 -11.51 2.70 -14.68
N THR A 104 -11.98 3.93 -14.52
CA THR A 104 -11.35 4.92 -13.65
C THR A 104 -11.71 4.66 -12.20
N LEU A 105 -10.79 4.98 -11.28
CA LEU A 105 -11.13 5.06 -9.86
C LEU A 105 -12.23 6.10 -9.65
N THR A 106 -13.23 5.77 -8.85
CA THR A 106 -14.25 6.75 -8.48
C THR A 106 -13.63 7.84 -7.60
N PRO A 107 -14.18 9.07 -7.57
CA PRO A 107 -13.70 10.11 -6.66
C PRO A 107 -13.65 9.65 -5.20
N THR A 108 -14.57 8.77 -4.79
CA THR A 108 -14.56 8.14 -3.46
C THR A 108 -13.33 7.25 -3.25
N MET A 109 -12.93 6.46 -4.24
CA MET A 109 -11.73 5.61 -4.18
C MET A 109 -10.44 6.43 -4.14
N VAL A 110 -10.38 7.53 -4.89
CA VAL A 110 -9.25 8.46 -4.85
C VAL A 110 -9.15 9.13 -3.49
N LYS A 111 -10.28 9.66 -2.96
CA LYS A 111 -10.32 10.25 -1.61
C LYS A 111 -9.95 9.26 -0.52
N MET A 112 -10.32 7.97 -0.64
CA MET A 112 -9.88 6.95 0.32
C MET A 112 -8.37 6.67 0.25
N ALA A 113 -7.73 6.84 -0.92
CA ALA A 113 -6.28 6.74 -1.03
C ALA A 113 -5.58 7.99 -0.47
N GLU A 114 -6.16 9.17 -0.66
CA GLU A 114 -5.63 10.45 -0.16
C GLU A 114 -5.87 10.66 1.34
N ALA A 115 -7.05 10.28 1.87
CA ALA A 115 -7.41 10.43 3.28
C ALA A 115 -6.64 9.49 4.23
N LYS A 116 -5.79 8.60 3.68
CA LYS A 116 -4.78 7.89 4.47
C LYS A 116 -3.57 8.79 4.83
N LYS A 117 -3.51 10.01 4.26
CA LYS A 117 -2.49 11.04 4.55
C LYS A 117 -2.86 11.94 5.75
N ASP A 118 -4.13 11.99 6.16
CA ASP A 118 -4.69 12.84 7.22
C ASP A 118 -4.93 12.08 8.53
#